data_AF-M4PLE9-F1
#
_entry.id   AF-M4PLE9-F1
#
_cell.length_a   1.000
_cell.length_b   1.000
_cell.length_c   1.000
_cell.angle_alpha   90.00
_cell.angle_beta   90.00
_cell.angle_gamma   90.00
#
_symmetry.space_group_name_H-M   'P 1'
#
loop_
_entity.id
_entity.type
_entity.pdbx_description
1 polymer ?
#
loop_
_entity_poly.entity_id
_entity_poly.type
_entity_poly.pdbx_seq_one_letter_code
_entity_poly.pdbx_strand_id
1 'polypeptide(L)'
;VPICNNELVARVNLQIKKKRYQNALRSHLKNNAEMSIRDSLTGCYNRRYFEMHFQNILNESQEKDKPLSVMLLDIDHFKQVNDSLGHQVGDEILQQICKRIFNSIRISDLLARYGGEEFVIIMPETCIEEATLVA
;
A
#
# COMPACT_ATOMS: atom_id res chain seq x y z
N VAL A 1 46.47 -21.27 24.08
CA VAL A 1 46.40 -22.31 23.02
C VAL A 1 46.43 -21.59 21.68
N PRO A 2 47.39 -21.89 20.77
CA PRO A 2 47.46 -21.21 19.48
C PRO A 2 46.20 -21.51 18.67
N ILE A 3 45.59 -20.47 18.11
CA ILE A 3 44.37 -20.61 17.31
C ILE A 3 44.76 -21.25 15.97
N CYS A 4 44.21 -22.41 15.66
CA CYS A 4 44.41 -23.06 14.37
C CYS A 4 43.66 -22.26 13.29
N ASN A 5 44.37 -21.75 12.29
CA ASN A 5 43.76 -20.93 11.21
C ASN A 5 42.60 -21.65 10.51
N ASN A 6 42.70 -22.97 10.32
CA ASN A 6 41.65 -23.76 9.68
C ASN A 6 40.38 -23.82 10.53
N GLU A 7 40.53 -23.94 11.85
CA GLU A 7 39.39 -23.94 12.79
C GLU A 7 38.73 -22.55 12.86
N LEU A 8 39.53 -21.48 12.87
CA LEU A 8 39.04 -20.11 12.87
C LEU A 8 38.22 -19.81 11.62
N VAL A 9 38.74 -20.15 10.44
CA VAL A 9 38.06 -19.95 9.15
C VAL A 9 36.75 -20.76 9.10
N ALA A 10 36.77 -22.01 9.56
CA ALA A 10 35.56 -22.84 9.62
C ALA A 10 34.48 -22.24 10.53
N ARG A 11 34.85 -21.77 11.73
CA ARG A 11 33.93 -21.14 12.69
C ARG A 11 33.37 -19.82 12.14
N VAL A 12 34.22 -18.98 11.53
CA VAL A 12 33.79 -17.70 10.94
C VAL A 12 32.80 -17.94 9.79
N ASN A 13 33.10 -18.87 8.88
CA ASN A 13 32.21 -19.20 7.77
C ASN A 13 30.85 -19.74 8.24
N LEU A 14 30.86 -20.57 9.29
CA LEU A 14 29.62 -21.07 9.91
C LEU A 14 28.78 -19.92 10.48
N GLN A 15 29.40 -18.98 11.18
CA GLN A 15 28.70 -17.82 11.75
C GLN A 15 28.17 -16.88 10.66
N ILE A 16 28.92 -16.64 9.58
CA ILE A 16 28.47 -15.85 8.43
C ILE A 16 27.28 -16.53 7.76
N LYS A 17 27.34 -17.84 7.53
CA LYS A 17 26.26 -18.62 6.91
C LYS A 17 24.99 -18.58 7.76
N LYS A 18 25.14 -18.76 9.09
CA LYS A 18 24.04 -18.66 10.06
C LYS A 18 23.40 -17.26 10.05
N LYS A 19 24.20 -16.20 10.08
CA LYS A 19 23.71 -14.81 10.05
C LYS A 19 22.98 -14.48 8.75
N ARG A 20 23.48 -14.95 7.61
CA ARG A 20 22.82 -14.80 6.30
C ARG A 20 21.45 -15.49 6.27
N TYR A 21 21.35 -16.70 6.79
CA TYR A 21 20.08 -17.43 6.84
C TYR A 21 19.06 -16.74 7.75
N GLN A 22 19.49 -16.26 8.92
CA GLN A 22 18.63 -15.47 9.82
C GLN A 22 18.15 -14.16 9.17
N ASN A 23 19.02 -13.47 8.42
CA ASN A 23 18.65 -12.27 7.70
C ASN A 23 17.66 -12.56 6.56
N ALA A 24 17.88 -13.63 5.80
CA ALA A 24 16.95 -14.05 4.75
C ALA A 24 15.58 -14.39 5.32
N LEU A 25 15.53 -15.18 6.41
CA LEU A 25 14.27 -15.51 7.08
C LEU A 25 13.55 -14.26 7.60
N ARG A 26 14.28 -13.31 8.19
CA ARG A 26 13.72 -12.01 8.60
C ARG A 26 13.19 -11.21 7.43
N SER A 27 13.88 -11.17 6.30
CA SER A 27 13.37 -10.52 5.09
C SER A 27 12.12 -11.22 4.54
N HIS A 28 12.06 -12.55 4.56
CA HIS A 28 10.85 -13.28 4.13
C HIS A 28 9.66 -13.03 5.07
N LEU A 29 9.88 -13.03 6.39
CA LEU A 29 8.83 -12.69 7.36
C LEU A 29 8.41 -11.22 7.24
N LYS A 30 9.36 -10.31 7.01
CA LYS A 30 9.09 -8.90 6.77
C LYS A 30 8.27 -8.73 5.48
N ASN A 31 8.66 -9.38 4.39
CA ASN A 31 7.89 -9.38 3.13
C ASN A 31 6.48 -9.97 3.33
N ASN A 32 6.31 -11.01 4.16
CA ASN A 32 5.00 -11.59 4.47
C ASN A 32 4.13 -10.70 5.37
N ALA A 33 4.71 -10.02 6.35
CA ALA A 33 3.99 -9.03 7.16
C ALA A 33 3.66 -7.76 6.35
N GLU A 34 4.52 -7.42 5.39
CA GLU A 34 4.33 -6.35 4.40
C GLU A 34 3.33 -6.72 3.29
N MET A 35 2.81 -7.95 3.27
CA MET A 35 1.78 -8.44 2.34
C MET A 35 0.34 -8.22 2.84
N SER A 36 0.09 -7.35 3.82
CA SER A 36 -1.28 -6.84 3.97
C SER A 36 -1.59 -6.03 2.72
N ILE A 37 -2.35 -6.60 1.78
CA ILE A 37 -2.77 -5.92 0.55
C ILE A 37 -3.82 -4.84 0.89
N ARG A 38 -4.58 -5.05 1.97
CA ARG A 38 -5.68 -4.21 2.40
C ARG A 38 -5.34 -3.37 3.63
N ASP A 39 -5.94 -2.20 3.70
CA ASP A 39 -6.02 -1.38 4.90
C ASP A 39 -6.93 -2.05 5.94
N SER A 40 -6.47 -2.15 7.19
CA SER A 40 -7.19 -2.89 8.23
C SER A 40 -8.47 -2.21 8.71
N LEU A 41 -8.57 -0.88 8.57
CA LEU A 41 -9.75 -0.13 9.00
C LEU A 41 -10.84 -0.14 7.93
N THR A 42 -10.47 0.17 6.69
CA THR A 42 -11.40 0.45 5.60
C THR A 42 -11.59 -0.72 4.63
N GLY A 43 -10.65 -1.67 4.59
CA GLY A 43 -10.68 -2.82 3.69
C GLY A 43 -10.33 -2.48 2.22
N CYS A 44 -10.09 -1.23 1.86
CA CYS A 44 -9.54 -0.87 0.55
C CYS A 44 -8.05 -1.26 0.46
N TYR A 45 -7.43 -1.08 -0.70
CA TYR A 45 -5.99 -1.33 -0.82
C TYR A 45 -5.20 -0.35 0.07
N ASN A 46 -4.03 -0.76 0.56
CA ASN A 46 -3.19 0.17 1.28
C ASN A 46 -2.25 0.94 0.33
N ARG A 47 -1.66 2.01 0.85
CA ARG A 47 -0.66 2.82 0.15
C ARG A 47 0.45 1.99 -0.49
N ARG A 48 0.98 0.98 0.22
CA ARG A 48 2.07 0.15 -0.29
C ARG A 48 1.65 -0.64 -1.53
N TYR A 49 0.46 -1.23 -1.52
CA TYR A 49 -0.09 -1.91 -2.68
C TYR A 49 -0.27 -0.95 -3.86
N PHE A 50 -0.81 0.24 -3.61
CA PHE A 50 -0.89 1.29 -4.62
C PHE A 50 0.49 1.61 -5.24
N GLU A 51 1.50 1.90 -4.42
CA GLU A 51 2.84 2.27 -4.90
C GLU A 51 3.49 1.16 -5.73
N MET A 52 3.30 -0.10 -5.32
CA MET A 52 3.82 -1.26 -6.05
C MET A 52 3.11 -1.49 -7.39
N HIS A 53 1.79 -1.33 -7.44
CA HIS A 53 0.99 -1.66 -8.62
C HIS A 53 0.85 -0.48 -9.60
N PHE A 54 0.99 0.75 -9.14
CA PHE A 54 0.81 1.94 -9.96
C PHE A 54 1.75 1.97 -11.17
N GLN A 55 3.01 1.61 -10.98
CA GLN A 55 4.00 1.57 -12.07
C GLN A 55 3.61 0.56 -13.17
N ASN A 56 3.07 -0.59 -12.78
CA ASN A 56 2.64 -1.60 -13.75
C ASN A 56 1.42 -1.10 -14.54
N ILE A 57 0.44 -0.50 -13.86
CA ILE A 57 -0.76 0.05 -14.52
C ILE A 57 -0.39 1.19 -15.47
N LEU A 58 0.53 2.06 -15.06
CA LEU A 58 1.04 3.15 -15.89
C LEU A 58 1.72 2.63 -17.17
N ASN A 59 2.62 1.65 -17.03
CA ASN A 59 3.30 1.04 -18.17
C ASN A 59 2.31 0.35 -19.11
N GLU A 60 1.34 -0.40 -18.58
CA GLU A 60 0.31 -1.05 -19.39
C GLU A 60 -0.56 -0.04 -20.15
N SER A 61 -0.92 1.08 -19.53
CA SER A 61 -1.68 2.16 -20.16
C SER A 61 -0.89 2.79 -21.32
N GLN A 62 0.41 3.03 -21.13
CA GLN A 62 1.29 3.54 -22.19
C GLN A 62 1.45 2.54 -23.34
N GLU A 63 1.67 1.26 -23.04
CA GLU A 63 1.82 0.22 -24.07
C GLU A 63 0.55 0.02 -24.90
N LYS A 64 -0.62 0.15 -24.27
CA LYS A 64 -1.93 -0.03 -24.92
C LYS A 64 -2.47 1.24 -25.56
N ASP A 65 -1.76 2.37 -25.43
CA ASP A 65 -2.22 3.70 -25.85
C ASP A 65 -3.64 4.04 -25.31
N LYS A 66 -3.85 3.75 -24.02
CA LYS A 66 -5.12 3.95 -23.33
C LYS A 66 -4.98 5.04 -22.27
N PRO A 67 -5.98 5.92 -22.09
CA PRO A 67 -5.92 6.95 -21.07
C PRO A 67 -5.93 6.34 -19.66
N LEU A 68 -5.27 7.00 -18.72
CA LEU A 68 -5.23 6.62 -17.32
C LEU A 68 -5.43 7.90 -16.49
N SER A 69 -6.39 7.85 -15.57
CA SER A 69 -6.64 8.96 -14.64
C SER A 69 -6.37 8.51 -13.20
N VAL A 70 -5.90 9.45 -12.38
CA VAL A 70 -5.66 9.23 -10.95
C VAL A 70 -6.31 10.38 -10.19
N MET A 71 -7.08 10.03 -9.16
CA MET A 71 -7.73 10.98 -8.27
C MET A 71 -7.17 10.82 -6.87
N LEU A 72 -6.74 11.93 -6.27
CA LEU A 72 -6.37 12.01 -4.86
C LEU A 72 -7.48 12.77 -4.13
N LEU A 73 -8.00 12.16 -3.06
CA LEU A 73 -9.09 12.65 -2.25
C LEU A 73 -8.59 12.88 -0.82
N ASP A 74 -8.96 14.01 -0.25
CA ASP A 74 -8.71 14.35 1.15
C ASP A 74 -10.06 14.65 1.84
N ILE A 75 -10.22 14.27 3.11
CA ILE A 75 -11.46 14.51 3.85
C ILE A 75 -11.36 15.84 4.58
N ASP A 76 -12.10 16.83 4.09
CA ASP A 76 -12.14 18.16 4.69
C ASP A 76 -12.46 18.12 6.18
N HIS A 77 -11.67 18.85 6.96
CA HIS A 77 -11.88 19.04 8.41
C HIS A 77 -11.92 17.76 9.25
N PHE A 78 -11.37 16.63 8.77
CA PHE A 78 -11.41 15.35 9.50
C PHE A 78 -10.80 15.43 10.91
N LYS A 79 -9.75 16.23 11.09
CA LYS A 79 -9.18 16.49 12.42
C LYS A 79 -10.20 17.12 13.39
N GLN A 80 -11.02 18.07 12.94
CA GLN A 80 -12.03 18.70 13.79
C GLN A 80 -13.10 17.70 14.25
N VAL A 81 -13.46 16.75 13.37
CA VAL A 81 -14.36 15.65 13.68
C VAL A 81 -13.76 14.76 14.77
N ASN A 82 -12.49 14.35 14.62
CA ASN A 82 -11.80 13.56 15.64
C ASN A 82 -11.71 14.30 16.98
N ASP A 83 -11.39 15.59 16.95
CA ASP A 83 -11.25 16.41 18.16
C ASP A 83 -12.60 16.61 18.87
N SER A 84 -13.72 16.66 18.13
CA SER A 84 -15.06 16.92 18.68
C SER A 84 -15.83 15.66 19.07
N LEU A 85 -15.65 14.56 18.33
CA LEU A 85 -16.47 13.35 18.43
C LEU A 85 -15.64 12.10 18.79
N GLY A 86 -14.31 12.22 18.83
CA GLY A 86 -13.40 11.14 19.14
C GLY A 86 -13.03 10.28 17.93
N HIS A 87 -11.89 9.59 18.03
CA HIS A 87 -11.33 8.78 16.95
C HIS A 87 -12.21 7.63 16.49
N GLN A 88 -13.00 7.03 17.39
CA GLN A 88 -13.90 5.93 17.00
C GLN A 88 -14.95 6.38 15.99
N VAL A 89 -15.48 7.61 16.13
CA VAL A 89 -16.42 8.20 15.16
C VAL A 89 -15.71 8.54 13.85
N GLY A 90 -14.47 9.05 13.92
CA GLY A 90 -13.64 9.27 12.73
C GLY A 90 -13.40 7.97 11.94
N ASP A 91 -13.12 6.87 12.64
CA ASP A 91 -12.93 5.54 12.05
C ASP A 91 -14.18 5.05 11.33
N GLU A 92 -15.37 5.23 11.93
CA GLU A 92 -16.65 4.92 11.31
C GLU A 92 -16.89 5.76 10.04
N ILE A 93 -16.54 7.05 10.07
CA ILE A 93 -16.66 7.93 8.90
C ILE A 93 -15.75 7.47 7.77
N LEU A 94 -14.49 7.11 8.06
CA LEU A 94 -13.56 6.58 7.06
C LEU A 94 -14.10 5.30 6.40
N GLN A 95 -14.68 4.39 7.20
CA GLN A 95 -15.31 3.17 6.68
C GLN A 95 -16.50 3.48 5.78
N GLN A 96 -17.36 4.44 6.16
CA GLN A 96 -18.51 4.83 5.35
C GLN A 96 -18.11 5.52 4.04
N ILE A 97 -17.11 6.40 4.07
CA ILE A 97 -16.57 7.07 2.89
C ILE A 97 -16.00 6.02 1.93
N CYS A 98 -15.14 5.13 2.44
CA CYS A 98 -14.57 4.05 1.64
C CYS A 98 -15.68 3.21 0.97
N LYS A 99 -16.72 2.84 1.71
CA LYS A 99 -17.85 2.07 1.18
C LYS A 99 -18.63 2.84 0.10
N ARG A 100 -18.82 4.15 0.27
CA ARG A 100 -19.50 5.00 -0.72
C ARG A 100 -18.69 5.09 -2.01
N ILE A 101 -17.39 5.35 -1.90
CA ILE A 101 -16.48 5.39 -3.06
C ILE A 101 -16.46 4.04 -3.76
N PHE A 102 -16.34 2.94 -3.02
CA PHE A 102 -16.32 1.60 -3.60
C PHE A 102 -17.59 1.29 -4.42
N ASN A 103 -18.75 1.81 -4.01
CA ASN A 103 -20.01 1.64 -4.74
C ASN A 103 -20.17 2.59 -5.93
N SER A 104 -19.37 3.65 -6.03
CA SER A 104 -19.43 4.63 -7.12
C SER A 104 -18.40 4.38 -8.23
N ILE A 105 -17.35 3.61 -7.94
CA ILE A 105 -16.29 3.28 -8.91
C ILE A 105 -16.56 1.94 -9.62
N ARG A 106 -15.88 1.73 -10.76
CA ARG A 106 -15.95 0.47 -11.52
C ARG A 106 -15.08 -0.61 -10.87
N ILE A 107 -15.34 -1.86 -11.23
CA ILE A 107 -14.52 -3.01 -10.80
C ILE A 107 -13.07 -2.90 -11.30
N SER A 108 -12.87 -2.25 -12.45
CA SER A 108 -11.54 -1.97 -13.01
C SER A 108 -10.73 -0.96 -12.21
N ASP A 109 -11.39 -0.18 -11.36
CA ASP A 109 -10.77 0.94 -10.66
C ASP A 109 -10.15 0.45 -9.35
N LEU A 110 -9.02 1.05 -8.98
CA LEU A 110 -8.29 0.69 -7.77
C LEU A 110 -8.46 1.81 -6.74
N LEU A 111 -9.18 1.51 -5.66
CA LEU A 111 -9.26 2.37 -4.48
C LEU A 111 -8.24 1.95 -3.42
N ALA A 112 -7.39 2.88 -2.99
CA ALA A 112 -6.47 2.69 -1.90
C ALA A 112 -6.51 3.84 -0.89
N ARG A 113 -6.23 3.54 0.38
CA ARG A 113 -5.98 4.54 1.42
C ARG A 113 -4.52 4.96 1.37
N TYR A 114 -4.28 6.20 0.98
CA TYR A 114 -2.94 6.75 0.78
C TYR A 114 -2.35 7.32 2.08
N GLY A 115 -3.20 7.90 2.93
CA GLY A 115 -2.83 8.55 4.17
C GLY A 115 -3.81 8.27 5.31
N GLY A 116 -3.77 9.10 6.36
CA GLY A 116 -4.70 8.99 7.49
C GLY A 116 -6.15 9.23 7.06
N GLU A 117 -6.39 10.31 6.34
CA GLU A 117 -7.70 10.69 5.80
C GLU A 117 -7.72 10.80 4.26
N GLU A 118 -6.61 10.44 3.62
CA GLU A 118 -6.43 10.55 2.17
C GLU A 118 -6.70 9.21 1.46
N PHE A 119 -7.43 9.27 0.35
CA PHE A 119 -7.70 8.15 -0.54
C PHE A 119 -7.19 8.44 -1.95
N VAL A 120 -6.77 7.41 -2.65
CA VAL A 120 -6.36 7.48 -4.06
C VAL A 120 -7.16 6.48 -4.88
N ILE A 121 -7.62 6.92 -6.05
CA ILE A 121 -8.34 6.11 -7.02
C ILE A 121 -7.55 6.10 -8.32
N ILE A 122 -7.21 4.92 -8.82
CA ILE A 122 -6.67 4.74 -10.18
C ILE A 122 -7.83 4.29 -11.08
N MET A 123 -8.03 4.98 -12.20
CA MET A 123 -9.07 4.70 -13.18
C MET A 123 -8.43 4.40 -14.54
N PRO A 124 -8.13 3.12 -14.84
CA PRO A 124 -7.64 2.70 -16.15
C PRO A 124 -8.67 2.99 -17.25
N GLU A 125 -8.18 3.24 -18.46
CA GLU A 125 -9.01 3.53 -19.64
C GLU A 125 -10.02 4.67 -19.42
N THR A 126 -9.64 5.67 -18.61
CA THR A 126 -10.51 6.80 -18.24
C THR A 126 -9.82 8.11 -18.54
N CYS A 127 -10.44 8.96 -19.37
CA CYS A 127 -9.91 10.30 -19.67
C CYS A 127 -10.27 11.32 -18.58
N ILE A 128 -9.67 12.51 -18.64
CA ILE A 128 -9.84 13.52 -17.58
C ILE A 128 -11.29 14.00 -17.46
N GLU A 129 -12.00 14.12 -18.58
CA GLU A 129 -13.41 14.53 -18.62
C GLU A 129 -14.30 13.50 -17.89
N GLU A 130 -14.04 12.21 -18.12
CA GLU A 130 -14.76 11.13 -17.43
C GLU A 130 -14.40 11.07 -15.95
N ALA A 131 -13.13 11.25 -15.60
CA ALA A 131 -12.67 11.28 -14.21
C ALA A 131 -13.34 12.41 -13.41
N THR A 132 -13.57 13.57 -14.03
CA THR A 132 -14.25 14.70 -13.37
C THR A 132 -15.74 14.49 -13.14
N LEU A 133 -16.40 13.54 -13.82
CA LEU A 133 -17.81 13.22 -13.56
C LEU A 133 -17.99 12.41 -12.27
N VAL A 134 -16.92 11.77 -11.80
CA VAL A 134 -16.89 10.94 -10.59
C VAL A 134 -16.39 11.72 -9.37
N ALA A 135 -15.69 12.85 -9.59
CA ALA A 135 -15.17 13.76 -8.57
C ALA A 135 -16.27 14.67 -8.00
#